data_AF-A0AB35HL99-F1
#
_entry.id   AF-A0AB35HL99-F1
#
_cell.length_a   1.000
_cell.length_b   1.000
_cell.length_c   1.000
_cell.angle_alpha   90.00
_cell.angle_beta   90.00
_cell.angle_gamma   90.00
#
_symmetry.space_group_name_H-M   'P 1'
#
loop_
_entity.id
_entity.type
_entity.pdbx_description
1 polymer ?
#
loop_
_entity_poly.entity_id
_entity_poly.type
_entity_poly.pdbx_seq_one_letter_code
_entity_poly.pdbx_strand_id
1 'polypeptide(L)'
;MESSLDLRVQKTYDALITALLDLLKEKSLDKITVNELCQKARIRRPTFYKHFNDKYDFFNFTAQSLQEHYIAKVEEKTDDTHPVRYFITLFQTMLDAIDEYQKVLLPLKIDGTSFSIFETVDDKLKQQLEKRLRHFYDMGYQLPTNVDFSLQVLLGAFKQAAFWWLKNQETLSKKEVIDEMNKTLRWFFDMQR
;
A
#
# COMPACT_ATOMS: atom_id res chain seq x y z
N MET A 1 5.65 26.97 -15.17
CA MET A 1 6.74 26.34 -15.96
C MET A 1 7.24 25.15 -15.14
N GLU A 2 6.62 23.98 -15.31
CA GLU A 2 7.23 22.72 -14.86
C GLU A 2 8.53 22.53 -15.64
N SER A 3 9.66 22.43 -14.95
CA SER A 3 10.97 22.47 -15.59
C SER A 3 11.23 21.16 -16.34
N SER A 4 11.82 21.23 -17.53
CA SER A 4 12.18 20.04 -18.32
C SER A 4 13.16 19.09 -17.63
N LEU A 5 13.85 19.57 -16.58
CA LEU A 5 14.70 18.78 -15.68
C LEU A 5 13.85 17.86 -14.79
N ASP A 6 12.70 18.32 -14.34
CA ASP A 6 11.77 17.58 -13.47
C ASP A 6 11.21 16.34 -14.20
N LEU A 7 10.75 16.55 -15.45
CA LEU A 7 10.29 15.47 -16.33
C LEU A 7 11.38 14.42 -16.63
N ARG A 8 12.66 14.81 -16.68
CA ARG A 8 13.77 13.87 -16.88
C ARG A 8 14.06 13.06 -15.62
N VAL A 9 13.94 13.69 -14.45
CA VAL A 9 14.07 13.01 -13.15
C VAL A 9 12.94 12.00 -12.97
N GLN A 10 11.70 12.40 -13.24
CA GLN A 10 10.54 11.51 -13.12
C GLN A 10 10.66 10.28 -14.03
N LYS A 11 11.00 10.47 -15.32
CA LYS A 11 11.26 9.35 -16.24
C LYS A 11 12.37 8.41 -15.77
N THR A 12 13.38 8.94 -15.09
CA THR A 12 14.48 8.15 -14.52
C THR A 12 13.96 7.29 -13.37
N TYR A 13 13.11 7.84 -12.51
CA TYR A 13 12.49 7.11 -11.41
C TYR A 13 11.53 6.04 -11.92
N ASP A 14 10.66 6.35 -12.88
CA ASP A 14 9.72 5.38 -13.46
C ASP A 14 10.45 4.17 -14.07
N ALA A 15 11.56 4.43 -14.77
CA ALA A 15 12.39 3.37 -15.36
C ALA A 15 13.05 2.49 -14.28
N LEU A 16 13.54 3.09 -13.18
CA LEU A 16 14.11 2.34 -12.06
C LEU A 16 13.04 1.53 -11.32
N ILE A 17 11.85 2.10 -11.08
CA ILE A 17 10.74 1.43 -10.38
C ILE A 17 10.31 0.21 -11.19
N THR A 18 10.10 0.38 -12.50
CA THR A 18 9.75 -0.71 -13.41
C THR A 18 10.81 -1.80 -13.38
N ALA A 19 12.09 -1.43 -13.48
CA ALA A 19 13.19 -2.38 -13.45
C ALA A 19 13.26 -3.16 -12.12
N LEU A 20 13.04 -2.49 -10.99
CA LEU A 20 13.03 -3.11 -9.67
C LEU A 20 11.88 -4.10 -9.53
N LEU A 21 10.66 -3.69 -9.88
CA LEU A 21 9.46 -4.53 -9.80
C LEU A 21 9.59 -5.78 -10.66
N ASP A 22 10.19 -5.67 -11.85
CA ASP A 22 10.44 -6.81 -12.72
C ASP A 22 11.51 -7.75 -12.12
N LEU A 23 12.59 -7.22 -11.57
CA LEU A 23 13.61 -8.04 -10.91
C LEU A 23 13.06 -8.76 -9.66
N LEU A 24 12.16 -8.13 -8.92
CA LEU A 24 11.52 -8.71 -7.74
C LEU A 24 10.55 -9.85 -8.07
N LYS A 25 10.05 -9.93 -9.31
CA LYS A 25 9.29 -11.11 -9.79
C LYS A 25 10.21 -12.32 -10.02
N GLU A 26 11.51 -12.08 -10.23
CA GLU A 26 12.49 -13.11 -10.59
C GLU A 26 13.31 -13.57 -9.38
N LYS A 27 13.60 -12.68 -8.42
CA LYS A 27 14.48 -12.96 -7.27
C LYS A 27 14.26 -12.02 -6.09
N SER A 28 14.72 -12.45 -4.93
CA SER A 28 14.68 -11.66 -3.69
C SER A 28 15.50 -10.38 -3.78
N LEU A 29 15.09 -9.36 -3.01
CA LEU A 29 15.77 -8.06 -2.97
C LEU A 29 17.26 -8.17 -2.65
N ASP A 30 17.63 -9.08 -1.73
CA ASP A 30 19.03 -9.31 -1.34
C ASP A 30 19.91 -9.76 -2.52
N LYS A 31 19.33 -10.49 -3.48
CA LYS A 31 20.00 -10.99 -4.68
C LYS A 31 20.03 -9.98 -5.84
N ILE A 32 19.30 -8.87 -5.73
CA ILE A 32 19.35 -7.79 -6.71
C ILE A 32 20.57 -6.92 -6.42
N THR A 33 21.37 -6.61 -7.44
CA THR A 33 22.46 -5.63 -7.32
C THR A 33 22.06 -4.29 -7.95
N VAL A 34 22.67 -3.18 -7.48
CA VAL A 34 22.49 -1.86 -8.10
C VAL A 34 22.94 -1.88 -9.57
N ASN A 35 23.93 -2.71 -9.93
CA ASN A 35 24.37 -2.88 -11.32
C ASN A 35 23.26 -3.41 -12.22
N GLU A 36 22.64 -4.51 -11.81
CA GLU A 36 21.56 -5.15 -12.58
C GLU A 36 20.36 -4.22 -12.69
N LEU A 37 20.01 -3.55 -11.60
CA LEU A 37 18.93 -2.56 -11.59
C LEU A 37 19.21 -1.42 -12.59
N CYS A 38 20.41 -0.82 -12.53
CA CYS A 38 20.81 0.25 -13.44
C CYS A 38 20.85 -0.22 -14.89
N GLN A 39 21.34 -1.44 -15.15
CA GLN A 39 21.42 -2.01 -16.49
C GLN A 39 20.01 -2.21 -17.08
N LYS A 40 19.09 -2.80 -16.30
CA LYS A 40 17.70 -3.03 -16.74
C LYS A 40 16.95 -1.72 -16.96
N ALA A 41 17.17 -0.72 -16.10
CA ALA A 41 16.58 0.61 -16.24
C ALA A 41 17.26 1.50 -17.29
N ARG A 42 18.37 1.04 -17.91
CA ARG A 42 19.20 1.80 -18.86
C ARG A 42 19.72 3.13 -18.29
N ILE A 43 20.11 3.12 -17.02
CA ILE A 43 20.62 4.29 -16.28
C ILE A 43 22.07 4.04 -15.85
N ARG A 44 22.88 5.10 -15.78
CA ARG A 44 24.26 5.01 -15.30
C ARG A 44 24.28 4.92 -13.78
N ARG A 45 25.13 4.06 -13.21
CA ARG A 45 25.25 3.92 -11.74
C ARG A 45 25.48 5.23 -10.98
N PRO A 46 26.34 6.16 -11.44
CA PRO A 46 26.51 7.44 -10.74
C PRO A 46 25.20 8.26 -10.67
N THR A 47 24.30 8.09 -11.64
CA THR A 47 22.97 8.70 -11.62
C THR A 47 22.11 8.10 -10.51
N PHE A 48 22.13 6.77 -10.32
CA PHE A 48 21.43 6.12 -9.21
C PHE A 48 21.93 6.63 -7.85
N TYR A 49 23.25 6.61 -7.63
CA TYR A 49 23.84 7.03 -6.36
C TYR A 49 23.73 8.52 -6.06
N LYS A 50 23.31 9.34 -7.02
CA LYS A 50 22.94 10.74 -6.78
C LYS A 50 21.63 10.86 -5.97
N HIS A 51 20.75 9.87 -6.08
CA HIS A 51 19.40 9.90 -5.53
C HIS A 51 19.19 8.88 -4.41
N PHE A 52 19.88 7.73 -4.46
CA PHE A 52 19.66 6.62 -3.53
C PHE A 52 20.99 6.05 -3.04
N ASN A 53 21.07 5.76 -1.75
CA ASN A 53 22.29 5.22 -1.14
C ASN A 53 22.54 3.78 -1.59
N ASP A 54 21.48 2.97 -1.66
CA ASP A 54 21.51 1.60 -2.09
C ASP A 54 20.13 1.12 -2.61
N LYS A 55 20.01 -0.18 -2.88
CA LYS A 55 18.78 -0.80 -3.38
C LYS A 55 17.65 -0.86 -2.34
N TYR A 56 17.96 -0.85 -1.05
CA TYR A 56 16.96 -0.89 0.02
C TYR A 56 16.34 0.50 0.20
N ASP A 57 17.16 1.55 0.16
CA ASP A 57 16.72 2.95 0.11
C ASP A 57 15.77 3.17 -1.09
N PHE A 58 16.19 2.71 -2.28
CA PHE A 58 15.34 2.80 -3.46
C PHE A 58 14.05 1.96 -3.38
N PHE A 59 14.11 0.78 -2.77
CA PHE A 59 12.93 -0.06 -2.56
C PHE A 59 11.94 0.60 -1.58
N ASN A 60 12.43 1.20 -0.49
CA ASN A 60 11.60 1.96 0.44
C ASN A 60 10.90 3.14 -0.24
N PHE A 61 11.65 3.91 -1.04
CA PHE A 61 11.10 4.99 -1.85
C PHE A 61 10.01 4.47 -2.80
N THR A 62 10.24 3.33 -3.45
CA THR A 62 9.27 2.71 -4.36
C THR A 62 7.99 2.31 -3.63
N ALA A 63 8.11 1.66 -2.46
CA ALA A 63 6.97 1.25 -1.65
C ALA A 63 6.14 2.45 -1.17
N GLN A 64 6.80 3.52 -0.69
CA GLN A 64 6.13 4.75 -0.28
C GLN A 64 5.44 5.43 -1.46
N SER A 65 6.10 5.55 -2.60
CA SER A 65 5.53 6.18 -3.81
C SER A 65 4.28 5.45 -4.30
N LEU A 66 4.30 4.11 -4.30
CA LEU A 66 3.13 3.30 -4.64
C LEU A 66 2.01 3.51 -3.63
N GLN A 67 2.32 3.52 -2.34
CA GLN A 67 1.32 3.72 -1.29
C GLN A 67 0.65 5.09 -1.41
N GLU A 68 1.42 6.16 -1.64
CA GLU A 68 0.90 7.51 -1.86
C GLU A 68 -0.01 7.58 -3.09
N HIS A 69 0.38 6.95 -4.19
CA HIS A 69 -0.45 6.85 -5.40
C HIS A 69 -1.81 6.19 -5.13
N TYR A 70 -1.84 5.09 -4.37
CA TYR A 70 -3.10 4.44 -4.03
C TYR A 70 -3.93 5.24 -3.01
N ILE A 71 -3.31 5.89 -2.03
CA ILE A 71 -4.04 6.76 -1.09
C ILE A 71 -4.68 7.93 -1.83
N ALA A 72 -3.96 8.57 -2.77
CA ALA A 72 -4.52 9.66 -3.58
C ALA A 72 -5.76 9.20 -4.35
N LYS A 73 -5.76 7.98 -4.93
CA LYS A 73 -6.95 7.41 -5.58
C LYS A 73 -8.14 7.21 -4.65
N VAL A 74 -7.91 6.94 -3.36
CA VAL A 74 -9.01 6.85 -2.38
C VAL A 74 -9.62 8.23 -2.20
N GLU A 75 -8.78 9.23 -1.94
CA GLU A 75 -9.18 10.62 -1.71
C GLU A 75 -9.88 11.26 -2.92
N GLU A 76 -9.57 10.84 -4.15
CA GLU A 76 -10.28 11.27 -5.36
C GLU A 76 -11.69 10.64 -5.49
N LYS A 77 -11.89 9.43 -4.97
CA LYS A 77 -13.11 8.63 -5.16
C LYS A 77 -14.12 8.76 -4.04
N THR A 78 -13.70 9.25 -2.89
CA THR A 78 -14.52 9.32 -1.69
C THR A 78 -14.78 10.77 -1.33
N ASP A 79 -16.01 11.01 -0.87
CA ASP A 79 -16.30 12.20 -0.09
C ASP A 79 -16.14 11.82 1.40
N ASP A 80 -15.61 12.74 2.20
CA ASP A 80 -15.34 12.55 3.63
C ASP A 80 -16.63 12.53 4.48
N THR A 81 -17.76 12.07 3.90
CA THR A 81 -19.09 12.17 4.50
C THR A 81 -19.56 10.90 5.18
N HIS A 82 -19.13 9.72 4.73
CA HIS A 82 -19.64 8.44 5.25
C HIS A 82 -18.53 7.41 5.50
N PRO A 83 -18.36 6.91 6.74
CA PRO A 83 -17.22 6.06 7.12
C PRO A 83 -17.17 4.76 6.34
N VAL A 84 -18.28 4.02 6.27
CA VAL A 84 -18.35 2.74 5.54
C VAL A 84 -17.89 2.90 4.08
N ARG A 85 -18.33 3.95 3.38
CA ARG A 85 -17.94 4.22 1.99
C ARG A 85 -16.46 4.54 1.86
N TYR A 86 -15.90 5.33 2.78
CA TYR A 86 -14.48 5.65 2.78
C TYR A 86 -13.64 4.38 3.00
N PHE A 87 -13.93 3.66 4.08
CA PHE A 87 -13.15 2.48 4.50
C PHE A 87 -13.27 1.33 3.50
N ILE A 88 -14.43 1.11 2.88
CA ILE A 88 -14.54 0.08 1.83
C ILE A 88 -13.77 0.46 0.56
N THR A 89 -13.75 1.75 0.19
CA THR A 89 -12.96 2.22 -0.95
C THR A 89 -11.47 2.08 -0.69
N LEU A 90 -11.02 2.40 0.53
CA LEU A 90 -9.65 2.16 0.96
C LEU A 90 -9.29 0.67 0.87
N PHE A 91 -10.13 -0.21 1.41
CA PHE A 91 -9.90 -1.64 1.38
C PHE A 91 -9.86 -2.20 -0.06
N GLN A 92 -10.80 -1.80 -0.92
CA GLN A 92 -10.80 -2.16 -2.33
C GLN A 92 -9.50 -1.71 -3.01
N THR A 93 -9.05 -0.50 -2.72
CA THR A 93 -7.80 0.04 -3.27
C THR A 93 -6.57 -0.73 -2.77
N MET A 94 -6.57 -1.20 -1.52
CA MET A 94 -5.55 -2.15 -1.04
C MET A 94 -5.58 -3.46 -1.82
N LEU A 95 -6.75 -4.02 -2.11
CA LEU A 95 -6.87 -5.25 -2.90
C LEU A 95 -6.47 -5.02 -4.38
N ASP A 96 -6.70 -3.84 -4.94
CA ASP A 96 -6.19 -3.44 -6.27
C ASP A 96 -4.66 -3.45 -6.29
N ALA A 97 -4.03 -2.85 -5.29
CA ALA A 97 -2.57 -2.88 -5.16
C ALA A 97 -2.02 -4.30 -5.00
N ILE A 98 -2.69 -5.12 -4.19
CA ILE A 98 -2.29 -6.52 -3.99
C ILE A 98 -2.42 -7.31 -5.28
N ASP A 99 -3.52 -7.17 -6.03
CA ASP A 99 -3.68 -7.86 -7.34
C ASP A 99 -2.58 -7.46 -8.33
N GLU A 100 -2.29 -6.16 -8.42
CA GLU A 100 -1.31 -5.61 -9.34
C GLU A 100 0.12 -6.09 -9.03
N TYR A 101 0.45 -6.19 -7.73
CA TYR A 101 1.80 -6.50 -7.26
C TYR A 101 1.96 -7.88 -6.61
N GLN A 102 0.97 -8.77 -6.69
CA GLN A 102 1.01 -10.09 -6.00
C GLN A 102 2.26 -10.91 -6.32
N LYS A 103 2.74 -10.87 -7.57
CA LYS A 103 3.95 -11.59 -8.02
C LYS A 103 5.24 -11.08 -7.37
N VAL A 104 5.21 -9.85 -6.85
CA VAL A 104 6.28 -9.21 -6.09
C VAL A 104 6.06 -9.40 -4.59
N LEU A 105 4.83 -9.23 -4.11
CA LEU A 105 4.48 -9.30 -2.68
C LEU A 105 4.63 -10.71 -2.08
N LEU A 106 4.30 -11.76 -2.84
CA LEU A 106 4.38 -13.14 -2.37
C LEU A 106 5.82 -13.57 -2.03
N PRO A 107 6.82 -13.41 -2.93
CA PRO A 107 8.22 -13.70 -2.60
C PRO A 107 8.77 -12.83 -1.47
N LEU A 108 8.45 -11.53 -1.44
CA LEU A 108 8.98 -10.59 -0.44
C LEU A 108 8.64 -10.96 1.01
N LYS A 109 7.51 -11.64 1.25
CA LYS A 109 7.12 -12.10 2.59
C LYS A 109 7.83 -13.38 3.04
N ILE A 110 8.38 -14.16 2.12
CA ILE A 110 9.04 -15.43 2.44
C ILE A 110 10.48 -15.19 2.93
N ASP A 111 11.12 -14.13 2.47
CA ASP A 111 12.56 -13.94 2.67
C ASP A 111 12.96 -13.24 3.99
N GLY A 112 12.03 -12.79 4.83
CA GLY A 112 12.30 -12.24 6.17
C GLY A 112 13.09 -10.90 6.20
N THR A 113 13.83 -10.58 5.14
CA THR A 113 14.63 -9.36 4.95
C THR A 113 13.80 -8.13 4.61
N SER A 114 12.50 -8.30 4.34
CA SER A 114 11.56 -7.21 4.03
C SER A 114 10.77 -6.69 5.24
N PHE A 115 11.09 -7.13 6.46
CA PHE A 115 10.29 -6.84 7.66
C PHE A 115 10.10 -5.33 7.89
N SER A 116 11.17 -4.54 7.82
CA SER A 116 11.12 -3.08 8.01
C SER A 116 10.30 -2.34 6.96
N ILE A 117 10.18 -2.88 5.75
CA ILE A 117 9.34 -2.29 4.70
C ILE A 117 7.87 -2.54 5.00
N PHE A 118 7.52 -3.78 5.40
CA PHE A 118 6.15 -4.07 5.81
C PHE A 118 5.75 -3.24 7.03
N GLU A 119 6.66 -2.98 7.98
CA GLU A 119 6.44 -2.04 9.09
C GLU A 119 6.17 -0.62 8.60
N THR A 120 6.94 -0.11 7.64
CA THR A 120 6.74 1.24 7.09
C THR A 120 5.38 1.38 6.38
N VAL A 121 5.01 0.37 5.59
CA VAL A 121 3.70 0.33 4.90
C VAL A 121 2.56 0.25 5.93
N ASP A 122 2.75 -0.55 6.98
CA ASP A 122 1.80 -0.71 8.08
C ASP A 122 1.60 0.58 8.86
N ASP A 123 2.68 1.31 9.17
CA ASP A 123 2.64 2.60 9.86
C ASP A 123 1.85 3.62 9.06
N LYS A 124 2.06 3.68 7.75
CA LYS A 124 1.33 4.62 6.90
C LYS A 124 -0.14 4.23 6.74
N LEU A 125 -0.48 2.95 6.65
CA LEU A 125 -1.88 2.49 6.69
C LEU A 125 -2.53 2.86 8.02
N LYS A 126 -1.85 2.63 9.14
CA LYS A 126 -2.31 3.02 10.48
C LYS A 126 -2.58 4.52 10.57
N GLN A 127 -1.66 5.35 10.08
CA GLN A 127 -1.84 6.81 10.04
C GLN A 127 -3.08 7.22 9.21
N GLN A 128 -3.30 6.59 8.04
CA GLN A 128 -4.49 6.88 7.24
C GLN A 128 -5.78 6.47 7.94
N LEU A 129 -5.82 5.26 8.50
CA LEU A 129 -6.99 4.77 9.25
C LEU A 129 -7.25 5.65 10.46
N GLU A 130 -6.22 6.02 11.22
CA GLU A 130 -6.35 6.86 12.41
C GLU A 130 -6.90 8.23 12.07
N LYS A 131 -6.30 8.92 11.09
CA LYS A 131 -6.75 10.24 10.62
C LYS A 131 -8.23 10.21 10.28
N ARG A 132 -8.66 9.20 9.54
CA ARG A 132 -10.03 9.09 9.02
C ARG A 132 -11.01 8.64 10.08
N LEU A 133 -10.62 7.71 10.95
CA LEU A 133 -11.45 7.28 12.08
C LEU A 133 -11.71 8.42 13.06
N ARG A 134 -10.69 9.22 13.39
CA ARG A 134 -10.84 10.43 14.22
C ARG A 134 -11.78 11.44 13.57
N HIS A 135 -11.60 11.72 12.28
CA HIS A 135 -12.49 12.61 11.52
C HIS A 135 -13.97 12.17 11.62
N PHE A 136 -14.27 10.89 11.39
CA PHE A 136 -15.65 10.41 11.51
C PHE A 136 -16.17 10.41 12.95
N TYR A 137 -15.32 10.13 13.93
CA TYR A 137 -15.69 10.27 15.34
C TYR A 137 -16.07 11.72 15.69
N ASP A 138 -15.30 12.70 15.22
CA ASP A 138 -15.58 14.13 15.43
C ASP A 138 -16.86 14.59 14.71
N MET A 139 -17.24 13.92 13.61
CA MET A 139 -18.54 14.11 12.94
C MET A 139 -19.73 13.49 13.70
N GLY A 140 -19.49 12.78 14.81
CA GLY A 140 -20.53 12.18 15.64
C GLY A 140 -20.87 10.73 15.30
N TYR A 141 -20.10 10.06 14.43
CA TYR A 141 -20.26 8.62 14.20
C TYR A 141 -19.89 7.84 15.45
N GLN A 142 -20.74 6.90 15.84
CA GLN A 142 -20.49 6.01 16.97
C GLN A 142 -19.47 4.95 16.59
N LEU A 143 -18.59 4.63 17.53
CA LEU A 143 -17.63 3.55 17.42
C LEU A 143 -17.97 2.45 18.44
N PRO A 144 -17.64 1.19 18.17
CA PRO A 144 -17.89 0.09 19.10
C PRO A 144 -17.20 0.27 20.47
N THR A 145 -16.12 1.05 20.49
CA THR A 145 -15.27 1.32 21.66
C THR A 145 -14.49 2.62 21.41
N ASN A 146 -13.56 2.97 22.31
CA ASN A 146 -12.70 4.14 22.16
C ASN A 146 -11.93 4.12 20.82
N VAL A 147 -11.61 5.31 20.31
CA VAL A 147 -10.97 5.51 19.00
C VAL A 147 -9.69 4.69 18.85
N ASP A 148 -8.86 4.61 19.90
CA ASP A 148 -7.55 3.96 19.81
C ASP A 148 -7.67 2.43 19.68
N PHE A 149 -8.61 1.81 20.39
CA PHE A 149 -8.88 0.37 20.24
C PHE A 149 -9.62 0.06 18.94
N SER A 150 -10.59 0.90 18.56
CA SER A 150 -11.30 0.84 17.28
C SER A 150 -10.32 0.86 16.10
N LEU A 151 -9.26 1.68 16.17
CA LEU A 151 -8.17 1.70 15.20
C LEU A 151 -7.43 0.36 15.11
N GLN A 152 -7.11 -0.28 16.25
CA GLN A 152 -6.45 -1.59 16.24
C GLN A 152 -7.32 -2.66 15.58
N VAL A 153 -8.64 -2.64 15.86
CA VAL A 153 -9.60 -3.57 15.25
C VAL A 153 -9.66 -3.38 13.73
N LEU A 154 -9.81 -2.14 13.25
CA LEU A 154 -9.85 -1.87 11.81
C LEU A 154 -8.53 -2.22 11.12
N LEU A 155 -7.40 -1.82 11.69
CA LEU A 155 -6.07 -2.14 11.16
C LEU A 155 -5.86 -3.65 11.07
N GLY A 156 -6.21 -4.37 12.13
CA GLY A 156 -6.15 -5.83 12.17
C GLY A 156 -7.05 -6.48 11.11
N ALA A 157 -8.32 -6.07 11.04
CA ALA A 157 -9.28 -6.59 10.06
C ALA A 157 -8.81 -6.36 8.62
N PHE A 158 -8.33 -5.15 8.30
CA PHE A 158 -7.86 -4.79 6.95
C PHE A 158 -6.64 -5.62 6.56
N LYS A 159 -5.61 -5.63 7.42
CA LYS A 159 -4.38 -6.36 7.16
C LYS A 159 -4.62 -7.87 7.07
N GLN A 160 -5.37 -8.43 8.01
CA GLN A 160 -5.61 -9.86 8.08
C GLN A 160 -6.46 -10.33 6.90
N ALA A 161 -7.55 -9.63 6.57
CA ALA A 161 -8.40 -9.99 5.43
C ALA A 161 -7.66 -9.89 4.10
N ALA A 162 -6.93 -8.78 3.88
CA ALA A 162 -6.16 -8.57 2.65
C ALA A 162 -5.04 -9.62 2.49
N PHE A 163 -4.32 -9.93 3.58
CA PHE A 163 -3.28 -10.96 3.57
C PHE A 163 -3.82 -12.37 3.39
N TRP A 164 -4.92 -12.69 4.07
CA TRP A 164 -5.58 -13.98 3.91
C TRP A 164 -6.05 -14.16 2.46
N TRP A 165 -6.67 -13.14 1.87
CA TRP A 165 -7.12 -13.20 0.48
C TRP A 165 -5.97 -13.38 -0.52
N LEU A 166 -4.86 -12.67 -0.35
CA LEU A 166 -3.65 -12.86 -1.20
C LEU A 166 -3.19 -14.32 -1.25
N LYS A 167 -3.38 -15.08 -0.18
CA LYS A 167 -3.01 -16.51 -0.12
C LYS A 167 -4.13 -17.47 -0.54
N ASN A 168 -5.37 -17.00 -0.64
CA ASN A 168 -6.56 -17.83 -0.81
C ASN A 168 -7.47 -17.30 -1.93
N GLN A 169 -6.88 -16.78 -3.01
CA GLN A 169 -7.62 -16.20 -4.14
C GLN A 169 -8.53 -17.22 -4.85
N GLU A 170 -8.26 -18.52 -4.73
CA GLU A 170 -9.11 -19.60 -5.25
C GLU A 170 -10.35 -19.86 -4.39
N THR A 171 -10.33 -19.46 -3.11
CA THR A 171 -11.43 -19.71 -2.16
C THR A 171 -12.48 -18.62 -2.20
N LEU A 172 -12.06 -17.36 -2.33
CA LEU A 172 -12.95 -16.21 -2.40
C LEU A 172 -12.46 -15.25 -3.48
N SER A 173 -13.36 -14.87 -4.38
CA SER A 173 -13.09 -13.81 -5.35
C SER A 173 -12.89 -12.47 -4.63
N LYS A 174 -12.17 -11.56 -5.28
CA LYS A 174 -11.97 -10.19 -4.78
C LYS A 174 -13.29 -9.50 -4.42
N LYS A 175 -14.32 -9.68 -5.25
CA LYS A 175 -15.65 -9.10 -5.03
C LYS A 175 -16.26 -9.62 -3.72
N GLU A 176 -16.19 -10.93 -3.49
CA GLU A 176 -16.73 -11.54 -2.27
C GLU A 176 -16.00 -11.04 -1.02
N VAL A 177 -14.67 -10.86 -1.06
CA VAL A 177 -13.92 -10.33 0.09
C VAL A 177 -14.29 -8.88 0.38
N ILE A 178 -14.53 -8.07 -0.66
CA ILE A 178 -15.04 -6.70 -0.52
C ILE A 178 -16.44 -6.73 0.10
N ASP A 179 -17.32 -7.62 -0.35
CA ASP A 179 -18.68 -7.73 0.19
C ASP A 179 -18.67 -8.13 1.67
N GLU A 180 -17.81 -9.07 2.08
CA GLU A 180 -17.64 -9.44 3.50
C GLU A 180 -17.04 -8.30 4.34
N MET A 181 -16.06 -7.56 3.81
CA MET A 181 -15.52 -6.39 4.50
C MET A 181 -16.57 -5.29 4.65
N ASN A 182 -17.41 -5.08 3.63
CA ASN A 182 -18.50 -4.10 3.68
C ASN A 182 -19.52 -4.46 4.77
N LYS A 183 -19.89 -5.73 4.92
CA LYS A 183 -20.75 -6.20 6.03
C LYS A 183 -20.09 -5.94 7.39
N THR A 184 -18.80 -6.25 7.50
CA THR A 184 -18.00 -6.02 8.71
C THR A 184 -17.96 -4.54 9.10
N LEU A 185 -17.72 -3.65 8.13
CA LEU A 185 -17.71 -2.20 8.34
C LEU A 185 -19.09 -1.66 8.71
N ARG A 186 -20.17 -2.16 8.11
CA ARG A 186 -21.54 -1.78 8.51
C ARG A 186 -21.79 -2.16 9.97
N TRP A 187 -21.52 -3.40 10.34
CA TRP A 187 -21.62 -3.83 11.74
C TRP A 187 -20.79 -2.96 12.69
N PHE A 188 -19.58 -2.57 12.27
CA PHE A 188 -18.68 -1.73 13.05
C PHE A 188 -19.23 -0.32 13.29
N PHE A 189 -19.85 0.32 12.29
CA PHE A 189 -20.36 1.70 12.39
C PHE A 189 -21.86 1.82 12.75
N ASP A 190 -22.63 0.73 12.64
CA ASP A 190 -24.09 0.72 12.89
C ASP A 190 -24.46 0.18 14.29
N MET A 191 -23.49 -0.05 15.18
CA MET A 191 -23.65 -0.82 16.43
C MET A 191 -24.59 -0.19 17.50
N GLN A 192 -25.32 0.89 17.20
CA GLN A 192 -26.21 1.59 18.15
C GLN A 192 -27.53 2.13 17.54
N ARG A 193 -28.10 1.48 16.52
CA ARG A 193 -29.53 1.65 16.22
C ARG A 193 -30.39 0.64 16.93
#